data_AF-A0A2J7QK11-F1
#
_entry.id   AF-A0A2J7QK11-F1
#
_cell.length_a   1.000
_cell.length_b   1.000
_cell.length_c   1.000
_cell.angle_alpha   90.00
_cell.angle_beta   90.00
_cell.angle_gamma   90.00
#
_symmetry.space_group_name_H-M   'P 1'
#
loop_
_entity.id
_entity.type
_entity.pdbx_description
1 polymer ?
#
loop_
_entity_poly.entity_id
_entity_poly.type
_entity_poly.pdbx_seq_one_letter_code
_entity_poly.pdbx_strand_id
1 'polypeptide(L)'
;MDQLVGRINGSFTTYSWSPIRYIYGCVSHDELAGFYRDSAVALVTPLRDGMNLVAKEFVACQINQPPGVLIVSPFAGAGETMHEALICNPYEINEAAEVLHRALTMPEDERTLRMNSLRRREKANDVNFWMKSFMKQMGSQIEEEDADEVKSVTMHPVTMDDFEEYLA
;
A
#
# COMPACT_ATOMS: atom_id res chain seq x y z
N MET A 1 -6.03 16.15 -15.38
CA MET A 1 -5.29 14.90 -15.67
C MET A 1 -5.35 14.57 -17.16
N ASP A 2 -6.53 14.58 -17.76
CA ASP A 2 -6.74 14.20 -19.17
C ASP A 2 -5.87 14.96 -20.17
N GLN A 3 -5.68 16.27 -19.99
CA GLN A 3 -4.80 17.07 -20.84
C GLN A 3 -3.32 16.64 -20.74
N LEU A 4 -2.84 16.28 -19.55
CA LEU A 4 -1.47 15.82 -19.36
C LEU A 4 -1.27 14.44 -19.99
N VAL A 5 -2.21 13.52 -19.77
CA VAL A 5 -2.21 12.19 -20.41
C VAL A 5 -2.23 12.34 -21.93
N GLY A 6 -3.12 13.18 -22.48
CA GLY A 6 -3.20 13.45 -23.91
C GLY A 6 -1.91 14.05 -24.47
N ARG A 7 -1.27 14.98 -23.75
CA ARG A 7 0.02 15.56 -24.15
C ARG A 7 1.13 14.51 -24.19
N ILE A 8 1.25 13.66 -23.16
CA ILE A 8 2.28 12.61 -23.12
C ILE A 8 2.03 11.58 -24.22
N ASN A 9 0.80 11.09 -24.35
CA ASN A 9 0.46 10.14 -25.40
C ASN A 9 0.68 10.75 -26.79
N GLY A 10 0.36 12.03 -27.02
CA GLY A 10 0.63 12.71 -28.28
C GLY A 10 2.11 12.76 -28.67
N SER A 11 3.01 12.83 -27.69
CA SER A 11 4.46 12.86 -27.93
C SER A 11 5.08 11.49 -28.16
N PHE A 12 4.56 10.43 -27.53
CA PHE A 12 5.24 9.13 -27.46
C PHE A 12 4.46 7.95 -28.05
N THR A 13 3.20 8.13 -28.44
CA THR A 13 2.40 7.06 -29.05
C THR A 13 2.98 6.64 -30.41
N THR A 14 2.97 5.34 -30.65
CA THR A 14 3.29 4.74 -31.95
C THR A 14 2.07 4.02 -32.50
N TYR A 15 2.14 3.51 -33.74
CA TYR A 15 1.00 2.83 -34.37
C TYR A 15 0.49 1.61 -33.58
N SER A 16 1.36 0.96 -32.79
CA SER A 16 1.06 -0.27 -32.04
C SER A 16 1.09 -0.09 -30.52
N TRP A 17 1.45 1.08 -30.00
CA TRP A 17 1.67 1.26 -28.58
C TRP A 17 1.25 2.65 -28.09
N SER A 18 0.46 2.65 -27.02
CA SER A 18 0.09 3.85 -26.26
C SER A 18 0.77 3.80 -24.88
N PRO A 19 1.57 4.82 -24.52
CA PRO A 19 2.35 4.85 -23.26
C PRO A 19 1.48 4.86 -22.00
N ILE A 20 0.42 5.69 -21.98
CA ILE A 20 -0.47 5.82 -20.81
C ILE A 20 -1.87 5.37 -21.20
N ARG A 21 -2.31 4.26 -20.59
CA ARG A 21 -3.72 3.85 -20.59
C ARG A 21 -4.39 4.42 -19.34
N TYR A 22 -5.16 5.49 -19.53
CA TYR A 22 -5.95 6.08 -18.45
C TYR A 22 -7.36 5.51 -18.44
N ILE A 23 -7.73 4.87 -17.33
CA ILE A 23 -9.06 4.28 -17.12
C ILE A 23 -9.82 5.17 -16.15
N TYR A 24 -10.81 5.92 -16.66
CA TYR A 24 -11.73 6.71 -15.85
C TYR A 24 -13.01 5.91 -15.61
N GLY A 25 -13.04 5.15 -14.52
CA GLY A 25 -14.15 4.27 -14.18
C GLY A 25 -13.78 3.29 -13.06
N CYS A 26 -14.73 2.43 -12.72
CA CYS A 26 -14.50 1.35 -11.77
C CYS A 26 -13.90 0.13 -12.49
N VAL A 27 -12.94 -0.51 -11.83
CA VAL A 27 -12.40 -1.82 -12.21
C VAL A 27 -12.82 -2.79 -11.11
N SER A 28 -13.25 -3.99 -11.46
CA SER A 28 -13.61 -4.99 -10.45
C SER A 28 -12.38 -5.41 -9.63
N HIS A 29 -12.60 -5.91 -8.42
CA HIS A 29 -11.50 -6.34 -7.56
C HIS A 29 -10.66 -7.46 -8.22
N ASP A 30 -11.31 -8.40 -8.91
CA ASP A 30 -10.62 -9.50 -9.60
C ASP A 30 -9.75 -9.01 -10.76
N GLU A 31 -10.26 -8.06 -11.55
CA GLU A 31 -9.48 -7.44 -12.64
C GLU A 31 -8.29 -6.65 -12.08
N LEU A 32 -8.50 -5.91 -10.99
CA LEU A 32 -7.45 -5.12 -10.35
C LEU A 32 -6.35 -6.02 -9.77
N ALA A 33 -6.72 -7.13 -9.13
CA ALA A 33 -5.77 -8.13 -8.66
C ALA A 33 -4.98 -8.76 -9.83
N GLY A 34 -5.62 -8.97 -10.97
CA GLY A 34 -4.97 -9.37 -12.22
C GLY A 34 -3.93 -8.34 -12.69
N PHE A 35 -4.30 -7.05 -12.75
CA PHE A 35 -3.38 -5.98 -13.10
C PHE A 35 -2.20 -5.89 -12.13
N TYR A 36 -2.44 -6.02 -10.82
CA TYR A 36 -1.35 -6.04 -9.85
C TYR A 36 -0.40 -7.20 -10.13
N ARG A 37 -0.93 -8.42 -10.24
CA ARG A 37 -0.13 -9.63 -10.47
C ARG A 37 0.75 -9.57 -11.73
N ASP A 38 0.26 -8.94 -12.79
CA ASP A 38 0.98 -8.86 -14.07
C ASP A 38 1.86 -7.60 -14.19
N SER A 39 1.69 -6.63 -13.30
CA SER A 39 2.46 -5.39 -13.35
C SER A 39 3.90 -5.57 -12.87
N ALA A 40 4.85 -5.04 -13.64
CA ALA A 40 6.26 -5.05 -13.26
C ALA A 40 6.58 -4.06 -12.12
N VAL A 41 5.82 -2.97 -12.02
CA VAL A 41 6.01 -1.91 -11.02
C VAL A 41 4.66 -1.35 -10.61
N ALA A 42 4.47 -1.16 -9.31
CA ALA A 42 3.41 -0.31 -8.77
C ALA A 42 4.01 1.00 -8.25
N LEU A 43 3.54 2.13 -8.78
CA LEU A 43 3.92 3.47 -8.36
C LEU A 43 2.79 4.09 -7.54
N VAL A 44 2.96 4.12 -6.23
CA VAL A 44 1.96 4.61 -5.27
C VAL A 44 2.49 5.88 -4.62
N THR A 45 2.22 7.03 -5.23
CA THR A 45 2.83 8.31 -4.84
C THR A 45 1.82 9.37 -4.37
N PRO A 46 0.99 9.11 -3.34
CA PRO A 46 0.11 10.14 -2.79
C PRO A 46 0.91 11.23 -2.09
N LEU A 47 0.37 12.46 -2.08
CA LEU A 47 0.99 13.60 -1.39
C LEU A 47 0.79 13.54 0.13
N ARG A 48 -0.33 12.94 0.58
CA ARG A 48 -0.66 12.63 1.98
C ARG A 48 -1.65 11.47 2.00
N ASP A 49 -1.36 10.42 2.75
CA ASP A 49 -2.26 9.29 2.92
C ASP A 49 -1.99 8.62 4.28
N GLY A 50 -3.03 8.44 5.10
CA GLY A 50 -2.88 7.80 6.41
C GLY A 50 -2.44 6.35 6.30
N MET A 51 -2.96 5.62 5.31
CA MET A 51 -2.52 4.27 4.96
C MET A 51 -2.92 3.96 3.52
N ASN A 52 -2.00 3.37 2.76
CA ASN A 52 -2.30 3.02 1.38
C ASN A 52 -2.52 1.51 1.23
N LEU A 53 -3.79 1.11 1.13
CA LEU A 53 -4.16 -0.30 0.95
C LEU A 53 -3.81 -0.82 -0.45
N VAL A 54 -3.82 0.04 -1.47
CA VAL A 54 -3.40 -0.33 -2.84
C VAL A 54 -1.96 -0.85 -2.85
N ALA A 55 -1.06 -0.26 -2.06
CA ALA A 55 0.30 -0.77 -1.89
C ALA A 55 0.34 -2.18 -1.28
N LYS A 56 -0.49 -2.43 -0.25
CA LYS A 56 -0.60 -3.74 0.42
C LYS A 56 -1.22 -4.81 -0.49
N GLU A 57 -2.28 -4.44 -1.22
CA GLU A 57 -2.94 -5.29 -2.20
C GLU A 57 -1.99 -5.68 -3.33
N PHE A 58 -1.20 -4.73 -3.84
CA PHE A 58 -0.16 -5.02 -4.82
C PHE A 58 0.82 -6.08 -4.30
N VAL A 59 1.37 -5.89 -3.10
CA VAL A 59 2.29 -6.85 -2.43
C VAL A 59 1.64 -8.23 -2.27
N ALA A 60 0.37 -8.28 -1.86
CA ALA A 60 -0.38 -9.52 -1.73
C ALA A 60 -0.57 -10.24 -3.07
N CYS A 61 -0.72 -9.51 -4.17
CA CYS A 61 -0.92 -10.05 -5.51
C CYS A 61 0.38 -10.50 -6.20
N GLN A 62 1.57 -10.08 -5.71
CA GLN A 62 2.87 -10.47 -6.27
C GLN A 62 3.26 -11.91 -5.90
N ILE A 63 2.69 -12.86 -6.64
CA ILE A 63 2.96 -14.30 -6.53
C ILE A 63 3.79 -14.85 -7.70
N ASN A 64 3.91 -14.10 -8.79
CA ASN A 64 4.67 -14.48 -9.98
C ASN A 64 6.18 -14.31 -9.75
N GLN A 65 6.97 -15.02 -10.58
CA GLN A 65 8.42 -14.94 -10.59
C GLN A 65 8.89 -14.47 -11.99
N PRO A 66 9.71 -13.41 -12.10
CA PRO A 66 10.11 -12.50 -11.03
C PRO A 66 8.95 -11.64 -10.53
N PRO A 67 8.87 -11.30 -9.23
CA PRO A 67 7.84 -10.40 -8.72
C PRO A 67 8.06 -8.96 -9.19
N GLY A 68 7.00 -8.17 -9.21
CA GLY A 68 7.05 -6.74 -9.44
C GLY A 68 7.72 -5.97 -8.28
N VAL A 69 7.93 -4.67 -8.50
CA VAL A 69 8.55 -3.76 -7.51
C VAL A 69 7.55 -2.73 -7.04
N LEU A 70 7.46 -2.54 -5.72
CA LEU A 70 6.66 -1.47 -5.13
C LEU A 70 7.50 -0.20 -4.98
N ILE A 71 7.00 0.91 -5.50
CA ILE A 71 7.47 2.27 -5.22
C ILE A 71 6.38 2.98 -4.42
N VAL A 72 6.73 3.57 -3.28
CA VAL A 72 5.76 4.22 -2.39
C VAL A 72 6.24 5.60 -1.94
N SER A 73 5.29 6.52 -1.79
CA SER A 73 5.54 7.84 -1.20
C SER A 73 5.91 7.72 0.28
N PRO A 74 6.89 8.49 0.78
CA PRO A 74 7.14 8.60 2.21
C PRO A 74 5.97 9.25 2.98
N PHE A 75 5.04 9.90 2.27
CA PHE A 75 3.87 10.56 2.85
C PHE A 75 2.63 9.66 2.92
N ALA A 76 2.79 8.37 2.60
CA ALA A 76 1.79 7.34 2.88
C ALA A 76 2.20 6.58 4.14
N GLY A 77 1.27 6.23 5.03
CA GLY A 77 1.57 5.33 6.15
C GLY A 77 2.11 3.95 5.70
N ALA A 78 1.82 3.56 4.46
CA ALA A 78 2.47 2.43 3.80
C ALA A 78 3.99 2.64 3.61
N GLY A 79 4.42 3.84 3.24
CA GLY A 79 5.84 4.18 3.08
C GLY A 79 6.61 4.23 4.41
N GLU A 80 5.93 4.57 5.51
CA GLU A 80 6.51 4.48 6.85
C GLU A 80 6.68 3.04 7.34
N THR A 81 5.88 2.10 6.85
CA THR A 81 5.89 0.72 7.34
C THR A 81 6.58 -0.28 6.41
N MET A 82 6.59 -0.05 5.09
CA MET A 82 7.13 -0.96 4.07
C MET A 82 8.51 -0.51 3.58
N HIS A 83 9.51 -0.52 4.46
CA HIS A 83 10.87 -0.04 4.16
C HIS A 83 11.59 -0.81 3.03
N GLU A 84 11.10 -2.01 2.69
CA GLU A 84 11.66 -2.83 1.61
C GLU A 84 11.19 -2.36 0.22
N ALA A 85 10.16 -1.52 0.15
CA ALA A 85 9.77 -0.81 -1.07
C ALA A 85 10.81 0.26 -1.45
N LEU A 86 10.77 0.72 -2.70
CA LEU A 86 11.51 1.92 -3.07
C LEU A 86 10.72 3.15 -2.61
N ILE A 87 11.37 4.04 -1.88
CA ILE A 87 10.75 5.30 -1.47
C ILE A 87 10.98 6.35 -2.55
N CYS A 88 9.92 7.10 -2.88
CA CYS A 88 9.98 8.17 -3.88
C CYS A 88 9.21 9.39 -3.39
N ASN A 89 9.86 10.55 -3.37
CA ASN A 89 9.20 11.81 -3.07
C ASN A 89 8.39 12.30 -4.29
N PRO A 90 7.05 12.40 -4.22
CA PRO A 90 6.23 12.87 -5.35
C PRO A 90 6.49 14.31 -5.80
N TYR A 91 7.14 15.13 -4.97
CA TYR A 91 7.49 16.51 -5.33
C TYR A 91 8.74 16.59 -6.22
N GLU A 92 9.57 15.55 -6.22
CA GLU A 92 10.85 15.49 -6.96
C GLU A 92 10.71 14.63 -8.22
N ILE A 93 10.23 15.23 -9.31
CA ILE A 93 9.87 14.51 -10.55
C ILE A 93 11.08 13.78 -11.16
N ASN A 94 12.27 14.39 -11.11
CA ASN A 94 13.49 13.77 -11.67
C ASN A 94 13.90 12.54 -10.85
N GLU A 95 13.87 12.65 -9.53
CA GLU A 95 14.13 11.52 -8.62
C GLU A 95 13.10 10.40 -8.85
N ALA A 96 11.82 10.76 -9.01
CA ALA A 96 10.76 9.80 -9.31
C ALA A 96 11.01 9.03 -10.62
N ALA A 97 11.51 9.72 -11.65
CA ALA A 97 11.90 9.08 -12.92
C ALA A 97 13.08 8.11 -12.74
N GLU A 98 14.10 8.48 -11.96
CA GLU A 98 15.24 7.61 -11.65
C GLU A 98 14.83 6.38 -10.84
N VAL A 99 13.97 6.56 -9.84
CA VAL A 99 13.44 5.45 -9.02
C VAL A 99 12.57 4.52 -9.86
N LEU A 100 11.74 5.05 -10.76
CA LEU A 100 10.96 4.25 -11.69
C LEU A 100 11.85 3.46 -12.65
N HIS A 101 12.88 4.10 -13.21
CA HIS A 101 13.87 3.43 -14.06
C HIS A 101 14.58 2.30 -13.29
N ARG A 102 15.01 2.55 -12.05
CA ARG A 102 15.61 1.53 -11.18
C ARG A 102 14.66 0.36 -10.94
N ALA A 103 13.39 0.63 -10.65
CA ALA A 103 12.40 -0.42 -10.41
C ALA A 103 12.20 -1.34 -11.63
N LEU A 104 12.21 -0.76 -12.84
CA LEU A 104 12.09 -1.49 -14.10
C LEU A 104 13.36 -2.27 -14.48
N THR A 105 14.53 -1.81 -14.02
CA THR A 105 15.85 -2.42 -14.33
C THR A 105 16.42 -3.25 -13.17
N MET A 106 15.67 -3.41 -12.08
CA MET A 106 16.10 -4.12 -10.88
C MET A 106 16.38 -5.61 -11.17
N PRO A 107 17.54 -6.15 -10.75
CA PRO A 107 17.84 -7.59 -10.85
C PRO A 107 16.80 -8.46 -10.14
N GLU A 108 16.53 -9.65 -10.68
CA GLU A 108 15.50 -10.57 -10.17
C GLU A 108 15.71 -10.99 -8.71
N ASP A 109 16.96 -11.20 -8.31
CA ASP A 109 17.34 -11.54 -6.94
C ASP A 109 16.97 -10.42 -5.95
N GLU A 110 17.25 -9.15 -6.30
CA GLU A 110 16.85 -8.00 -5.49
C GLU A 110 15.31 -7.88 -5.42
N ARG A 111 14.61 -8.05 -6.55
CA ARG A 111 13.14 -8.01 -6.59
C ARG A 111 12.53 -9.07 -5.66
N THR A 112 13.05 -10.29 -5.75
CA THR A 112 12.59 -11.44 -4.96
C THR A 112 12.85 -11.22 -3.48
N LEU A 113 14.03 -10.73 -3.11
CA LEU A 113 14.39 -10.42 -1.73
C LEU A 113 13.46 -9.37 -1.12
N ARG A 114 13.25 -8.25 -1.82
CA ARG A 114 12.36 -7.16 -1.36
C ARG A 114 10.93 -7.63 -1.21
N MET A 115 10.38 -8.30 -2.24
CA MET A 115 8.99 -8.73 -2.22
C MET A 115 8.73 -9.79 -1.16
N ASN A 116 9.65 -10.72 -0.94
CA ASN A 116 9.51 -11.71 0.13
C ASN A 116 9.45 -11.08 1.52
N SER A 117 10.27 -10.06 1.76
CA SER A 117 10.25 -9.30 3.01
C SER A 117 8.95 -8.51 3.18
N LEU A 118 8.47 -7.83 2.12
CA LEU A 118 7.18 -7.12 2.11
C LEU A 118 6.03 -8.06 2.44
N ARG A 119 5.91 -9.20 1.74
CA ARG A 119 4.84 -10.18 1.97
C ARG A 119 4.88 -10.76 3.38
N ARG A 120 6.07 -11.03 3.92
CA ARG A 120 6.22 -11.55 5.28
C ARG A 120 5.72 -10.52 6.31
N ARG A 121 6.07 -9.25 6.13
CA ARG A 121 5.61 -8.14 6.99
C ARG A 121 4.10 -7.98 6.94
N GLU A 122 3.53 -7.95 5.74
CA GLU A 122 2.08 -7.77 5.55
C GLU A 122 1.27 -8.96 6.09
N LYS A 123 1.81 -10.19 5.97
CA LYS A 123 1.19 -11.37 6.58
C LYS A 123 1.21 -11.34 8.12
N ALA A 124 2.23 -10.73 8.72
CA ALA A 124 2.34 -10.61 10.18
C ALA A 124 1.47 -9.47 10.73
N ASN A 125 1.27 -8.40 9.97
CA ASN A 125 0.51 -7.21 10.35
C ASN A 125 -0.82 -7.15 9.59
N ASP A 126 -1.59 -8.24 9.61
CA ASP A 126 -2.88 -8.32 8.95
C ASP A 126 -3.97 -7.52 9.70
N VAL A 127 -5.17 -7.46 9.11
CA VAL A 127 -6.31 -6.74 9.71
C VAL A 127 -6.70 -7.29 11.09
N ASN A 128 -6.53 -8.60 11.32
CA ASN A 128 -6.84 -9.24 12.60
C ASN A 128 -5.84 -8.80 13.67
N PHE A 129 -4.56 -8.75 13.32
CA PHE A 129 -3.50 -8.24 14.19
C PHE A 129 -3.76 -6.78 14.57
N TRP A 130 -4.12 -5.93 13.60
CA TRP A 130 -4.49 -4.54 13.88
C TRP A 130 -5.68 -4.46 14.82
N MET A 131 -6.77 -5.19 14.54
CA MET A 131 -7.98 -5.19 15.37
C MET A 131 -7.69 -5.64 16.80
N LYS A 132 -6.98 -6.76 16.98
CA LYS A 132 -6.59 -7.27 18.30
C LYS A 132 -5.72 -6.28 19.06
N SER A 133 -4.75 -5.66 18.38
CA SER A 133 -3.85 -4.68 18.98
C SER A 133 -4.60 -3.43 19.44
N PHE A 134 -5.51 -2.92 18.60
CA PHE A 134 -6.36 -1.78 18.92
C PHE A 134 -7.27 -2.08 20.12
N MET A 135 -7.97 -3.22 20.09
CA MET A 135 -8.86 -3.65 21.16
C MET A 135 -8.14 -3.87 22.48
N LYS A 136 -6.93 -4.43 22.44
CA LYS A 136 -6.06 -4.57 23.62
C LYS A 136 -5.64 -3.22 24.21
N GLN A 137 -5.32 -2.25 23.36
CA GLN A 137 -4.98 -0.88 23.80
C GLN A 137 -6.18 -0.15 24.41
N MET A 138 -7.39 -0.43 23.93
CA MET A 138 -8.65 0.07 24.51
C MET A 138 -9.05 -0.62 25.82
N GLY A 139 -8.22 -1.51 26.37
CA GLY A 139 -8.49 -2.20 27.64
C GLY A 139 -9.48 -3.36 27.53
N SER A 140 -9.88 -3.76 26.31
CA SER A 140 -10.70 -4.96 26.16
C SER A 140 -9.83 -6.21 26.37
N GLN A 141 -10.26 -7.05 27.32
CA GLN A 141 -9.66 -8.38 27.49
C GLN A 141 -10.32 -9.33 26.51
N ILE A 142 -9.78 -9.42 25.30
CA ILE A 142 -10.08 -10.54 24.41
C ILE A 142 -9.27 -11.73 24.95
N GLU A 143 -9.86 -12.48 25.88
CA GLU A 143 -9.31 -13.77 26.32
C GLU A 143 -9.32 -14.74 25.13
N GLU A 144 -8.20 -15.44 24.88
CA GLU A 144 -8.02 -16.33 23.73
C GLU A 144 -8.89 -17.60 23.76
N GLU A 145 -9.74 -17.79 24.77
CA GLU A 145 -10.50 -19.04 24.98
C GLU A 145 -11.86 -19.13 24.29
N ASP A 146 -12.46 -18.02 23.81
CA ASP A 146 -13.79 -18.04 23.19
C ASP A 146 -13.79 -17.48 21.76
N ALA A 147 -13.29 -18.26 20.78
CA ALA A 147 -13.30 -17.86 19.37
C ALA A 147 -14.71 -17.79 18.73
N ASP A 148 -15.75 -18.27 19.43
CA ASP A 148 -17.13 -18.36 18.90
C ASP A 148 -18.16 -17.47 19.64
N GLU A 149 -17.79 -16.76 20.72
CA GLU A 149 -18.71 -15.85 21.43
C GLU A 149 -18.21 -14.40 21.40
N VAL A 150 -18.86 -13.58 20.57
CA VAL A 150 -18.72 -12.11 20.63
C VAL A 150 -19.40 -11.62 21.92
N LYS A 151 -18.65 -11.56 23.03
CA LYS A 151 -19.13 -10.92 24.26
C LYS A 151 -19.36 -9.43 23.98
N SER A 152 -20.52 -8.91 24.40
CA SER A 152 -20.86 -7.50 24.21
C SER A 152 -19.88 -6.62 24.98
N VAL A 153 -19.01 -5.92 24.25
CA VAL A 153 -18.12 -4.91 24.83
C VAL A 153 -18.98 -3.73 25.27
N THR A 154 -19.07 -3.51 26.59
CA THR A 154 -19.67 -2.28 27.11
C THR A 154 -18.59 -1.20 27.06
N MET A 155 -18.61 -0.37 26.02
CA MET A 155 -17.75 0.82 26.01
C MET A 155 -18.25 1.79 27.09
N HIS A 156 -17.44 2.05 28.10
CA HIS A 156 -17.72 3.13 29.03
C HIS A 156 -17.58 4.47 28.30
N PRO A 157 -18.55 5.39 28.45
CA PRO A 157 -18.48 6.68 27.78
C PRO A 157 -17.24 7.44 28.25
N VAL A 158 -16.50 8.01 27.29
CA VAL A 158 -15.35 8.87 27.58
C VAL A 158 -15.84 10.07 28.39
N THR A 159 -15.24 10.27 29.55
CA THR A 159 -15.56 11.35 30.49
C THR A 159 -14.54 12.48 30.39
N MET A 160 -14.87 13.68 30.88
CA MET A 160 -13.91 14.79 30.91
C MET A 160 -12.66 14.47 31.74
N ASP A 161 -12.79 13.58 32.74
CA ASP A 161 -11.69 13.18 33.62
C ASP A 161 -10.59 12.42 32.84
N ASP A 162 -10.96 11.69 31.77
CA ASP A 162 -10.02 10.96 30.91
C ASP A 162 -9.12 11.91 30.09
N PHE A 163 -9.55 13.15 29.86
CA PHE A 163 -8.78 14.16 29.13
C PHE A 163 -7.84 14.95 30.02
N GLU A 164 -8.13 15.08 31.32
CA GLU A 164 -7.28 15.79 32.27
C GLU A 164 -5.96 15.04 32.53
N GLU A 165 -5.98 13.71 32.47
CA GLU A 165 -4.79 12.86 32.63
C GLU A 165 -3.78 13.00 31.47
N TYR A 166 -4.25 13.40 30.28
CA TYR A 166 -3.41 13.57 29.09
C TYR A 166 -2.86 14.99 28.90
N LEU A 167 -3.37 15.96 29.65
CA LEU A 167 -3.03 17.39 29.52
C LEU A 167 -2.19 17.94 30.69
N ALA A 168 -1.77 17.08 31.61
CA ALA A 168 -0.88 17.41 32.73
C ALA A 168 0.61 17.15 32.42
#